data_AF-A0AA85JTV2-F1
#
_entry.id   AF-A0AA85JTV2-F1
#
_cell.length_a   1.000
_cell.length_b   1.000
_cell.length_c   1.000
_cell.angle_alpha   90.00
_cell.angle_beta   90.00
_cell.angle_gamma   90.00
#
_symmetry.space_group_name_H-M   'P 1'
#
loop_
_entity.id
_entity.type
_entity.pdbx_description
1 polymer ?
#
loop_
_entity_poly.entity_id
_entity_poly.type
_entity_poly.pdbx_seq_one_letter_code
_entity_poly.pdbx_strand_id
1 'polypeptide(L)'
;MENGFPPRFIEKNLKPKKTSEQVQSVPKKMLLLNLEFKGDIEAEILRRRLSKSLRKTYFTASLRLTFSCKKLFSQNAKDKLSHWATSTCIYQFTCSCGAEYVGRTMRRLEKRAREHYPAWLVKGERKRVNSSVTEHLVNSGH
;
A
#
# COMPACT_ATOMS: atom_id res chain seq x y z
N MET A 1 -62.05 21.76 -6.04
CA MET A 1 -60.75 21.93 -6.71
C MET A 1 -60.72 20.93 -7.84
N GLU A 2 -60.95 21.39 -9.06
CA GLU A 2 -61.10 20.56 -10.26
C GLU A 2 -59.75 20.58 -11.00
N ASN A 3 -59.17 19.41 -11.27
CA ASN A 3 -57.74 19.27 -11.57
C ASN A 3 -57.26 19.87 -12.92
N GLY A 4 -58.04 20.72 -13.59
CA GLY A 4 -57.62 21.49 -14.78
C GLY A 4 -57.26 20.66 -16.03
N PHE A 5 -57.25 19.33 -15.94
CA PHE A 5 -56.94 18.43 -17.04
C PHE A 5 -58.22 17.98 -17.76
N PRO A 6 -58.23 17.97 -19.11
CA PRO A 6 -59.34 17.44 -19.88
C PRO A 6 -59.61 15.97 -19.52
N PRO A 7 -60.88 15.54 -19.33
CA PRO A 7 -61.20 14.18 -18.90
C PRO A 7 -60.66 13.10 -19.86
N ARG A 8 -60.66 13.38 -21.17
CA ARG A 8 -60.07 12.50 -22.19
C ARG A 8 -58.56 12.26 -22.00
N PHE A 9 -57.84 13.23 -21.46
CA PHE A 9 -56.41 13.12 -21.18
C PHE A 9 -56.16 12.16 -20.01
N ILE A 10 -56.99 12.24 -18.97
CA ILE A 10 -56.90 11.37 -17.79
C ILE A 10 -57.19 9.93 -18.20
N GLU A 11 -58.32 9.68 -18.86
CA GLU A 11 -58.73 8.33 -19.29
C GLU A 11 -57.70 7.63 -20.19
N LYS A 12 -57.04 8.38 -21.09
CA LYS A 12 -56.01 7.84 -21.97
C LYS A 12 -54.75 7.38 -21.22
N ASN A 13 -54.40 8.07 -20.15
CA ASN A 13 -53.18 7.82 -19.37
C ASN A 13 -53.43 6.96 -18.13
N LEU A 14 -54.68 6.77 -17.71
CA LEU A 14 -55.06 5.91 -16.58
C LEU A 14 -55.03 4.42 -16.91
N LYS A 15 -54.59 4.03 -18.12
CA LYS A 15 -54.53 2.63 -18.54
C LYS A 15 -53.72 1.83 -17.50
N PRO A 16 -54.29 0.76 -16.92
CA PRO A 16 -53.56 -0.05 -15.96
C PRO A 16 -52.30 -0.57 -16.66
N LYS A 17 -51.16 -0.22 -16.08
CA LYS A 17 -49.86 -0.74 -16.53
C LYS A 17 -49.99 -2.26 -16.45
N LYS A 18 -49.91 -2.95 -17.59
CA LYS A 18 -49.92 -4.42 -17.63
C LYS A 18 -48.92 -4.90 -16.59
N THR A 19 -49.40 -5.59 -15.57
CA THR A 19 -48.55 -6.20 -14.55
C THR A 19 -47.59 -7.10 -15.31
N SER A 20 -46.31 -6.74 -15.32
CA SER A 20 -45.27 -7.59 -15.91
C SER A 20 -45.42 -8.95 -15.24
N GLU A 21 -45.66 -9.99 -16.03
CA GLU A 21 -45.54 -11.37 -15.56
C GLU A 21 -44.20 -11.47 -14.84
N GLN A 22 -44.23 -11.93 -13.59
CA GLN A 22 -43.00 -12.18 -12.86
C GLN A 22 -42.29 -13.34 -13.57
N VAL A 23 -41.32 -13.00 -14.41
CA VAL A 23 -40.43 -13.99 -15.02
C VAL A 23 -39.80 -14.77 -13.87
N GLN A 24 -40.12 -16.07 -13.77
CA GLN A 24 -39.44 -17.00 -12.87
C GLN A 24 -37.94 -16.95 -13.18
N SER A 25 -37.21 -16.17 -12.40
CA SER A 25 -35.78 -15.98 -12.58
C SER A 25 -35.05 -16.97 -11.70
N VAL A 26 -34.42 -17.98 -12.31
CA VAL A 26 -33.45 -18.85 -11.63
C VAL A 26 -32.31 -17.97 -11.08
N PRO A 27 -31.83 -18.20 -9.84
CA PRO A 27 -30.71 -17.44 -9.29
C PRO A 27 -29.47 -17.59 -10.18
N LYS A 28 -28.91 -16.46 -10.61
CA LYS A 28 -27.77 -16.45 -11.53
C LYS A 28 -26.47 -16.71 -10.78
N LYS A 29 -25.69 -17.71 -11.21
CA LYS A 29 -24.35 -17.99 -10.67
C LYS A 29 -23.36 -16.91 -11.15
N MET A 30 -22.68 -16.26 -10.20
CA MET A 30 -21.70 -15.23 -10.51
C MET A 30 -20.37 -15.86 -10.96
N LEU A 31 -19.90 -15.46 -12.14
CA LEU A 31 -18.60 -15.82 -12.69
C LEU A 31 -17.69 -14.59 -12.58
N LEU A 32 -16.54 -14.74 -11.94
CA LEU A 32 -15.52 -13.68 -11.83
C LEU A 32 -14.40 -13.97 -12.82
N LEU A 33 -14.05 -12.97 -13.63
CA LEU A 33 -12.88 -13.04 -14.52
C LEU A 33 -12.04 -11.78 -14.34
N ASN A 34 -10.78 -11.95 -13.94
CA ASN A 34 -9.83 -10.86 -13.80
C ASN A 34 -8.88 -10.84 -14.99
N LEU A 35 -8.78 -9.69 -15.67
CA LEU A 35 -7.97 -9.50 -16.86
C LEU A 35 -7.00 -8.32 -16.68
N GLU A 36 -5.91 -8.34 -17.46
CA GLU A 36 -5.01 -7.19 -17.53
C GLU A 36 -5.68 -6.03 -18.27
N PHE A 37 -5.60 -4.84 -17.70
CA PHE A 37 -6.11 -3.62 -18.34
C PHE A 37 -5.13 -3.15 -19.41
N LYS A 38 -5.58 -3.07 -20.67
CA LYS A 38 -4.77 -2.58 -21.80
C LYS A 38 -5.25 -1.24 -22.39
N GLY A 39 -6.40 -0.76 -21.92
CA GLY A 39 -7.05 0.44 -22.41
C GLY A 39 -8.57 0.32 -22.35
N ASP A 40 -9.26 1.46 -22.37
CA ASP A 40 -10.72 1.52 -22.22
C ASP A 40 -11.44 0.88 -23.41
N ILE A 41 -10.91 1.08 -24.63
CA ILE A 41 -11.50 0.57 -25.86
C ILE A 41 -11.43 -0.97 -25.87
N GLU A 42 -10.25 -1.55 -25.58
CA GLU A 42 -10.11 -3.00 -25.54
C GLU A 42 -10.93 -3.64 -24.42
N ALA A 43 -10.94 -3.00 -23.25
CA ALA A 43 -11.72 -3.46 -22.10
C ALA A 43 -13.23 -3.49 -22.41
N GLU A 44 -13.76 -2.45 -23.05
CA GLU A 44 -15.17 -2.37 -23.43
C GLU A 44 -15.54 -3.40 -24.51
N ILE A 45 -14.68 -3.58 -25.52
CA ILE A 45 -14.88 -4.62 -26.56
C ILE A 45 -14.91 -6.01 -25.92
N LEU A 46 -13.96 -6.32 -25.03
CA LEU A 46 -13.92 -7.59 -24.31
C LEU A 46 -15.18 -7.79 -23.47
N ARG A 47 -15.59 -6.76 -22.72
CA ARG A 47 -16.78 -6.80 -21.88
C ARG A 47 -18.04 -7.07 -22.69
N ARG A 48 -18.22 -6.41 -23.83
CA ARG A 48 -19.37 -6.63 -24.73
C ARG A 48 -19.37 -8.04 -25.31
N ARG A 49 -18.25 -8.50 -25.85
CA ARG A 49 -18.15 -9.82 -26.50
C ARG A 49 -18.40 -10.96 -25.52
N LEU A 50 -17.80 -10.90 -24.33
CA LEU A 50 -17.98 -11.90 -23.29
C LEU A 50 -19.41 -11.90 -22.74
N SER A 51 -19.98 -10.72 -22.48
CA SER A 51 -21.37 -10.59 -22.01
C SER A 51 -22.37 -11.11 -23.04
N LYS A 52 -22.17 -10.81 -24.33
CA LYS A 52 -23.02 -11.30 -25.43
C LYS A 52 -22.94 -12.82 -25.56
N SER A 53 -21.72 -13.37 -25.47
CA SER A 53 -21.49 -14.81 -25.59
C SER A 53 -22.12 -15.57 -24.42
N LEU A 54 -21.95 -15.09 -23.18
CA LEU A 54 -22.53 -15.72 -21.99
C LEU A 54 -24.05 -15.67 -21.98
N ARG A 55 -24.66 -14.55 -22.40
CA ARG A 55 -26.13 -14.49 -22.52
C ARG A 55 -26.67 -15.51 -23.52
N LYS A 56 -25.87 -15.88 -24.54
CA LYS A 56 -26.24 -16.88 -25.55
C LYS A 56 -26.06 -18.32 -25.04
N THR A 57 -24.98 -18.60 -24.31
CA THR A 57 -24.62 -19.98 -23.92
C THR A 57 -25.11 -20.37 -22.53
N TYR A 58 -25.15 -19.42 -21.59
CA TYR A 58 -25.47 -19.67 -20.18
C TYR A 58 -26.35 -18.55 -19.59
N PHE A 59 -27.66 -18.66 -19.78
CA PHE A 59 -28.63 -17.68 -19.27
C PHE A 59 -28.65 -17.58 -17.74
N THR A 60 -28.23 -18.65 -17.05
CA THR A 60 -28.16 -18.76 -15.60
C THR A 60 -26.85 -18.23 -15.01
N ALA A 61 -25.94 -17.67 -15.81
CA ALA A 61 -24.68 -17.11 -15.33
C ALA A 61 -24.66 -15.58 -15.42
N SER A 62 -24.01 -14.92 -14.45
CA SER A 62 -23.74 -13.49 -14.47
C SER A 62 -22.23 -13.24 -14.46
N LEU A 63 -21.71 -12.50 -15.44
CA LEU A 63 -20.27 -12.21 -15.53
C LEU A 63 -19.92 -10.93 -14.79
N ARG A 64 -18.94 -11.02 -13.89
CA ARG A 64 -18.22 -9.90 -13.32
C ARG A 64 -16.80 -9.89 -13.88
N LEU A 65 -16.54 -8.93 -14.77
CA LEU A 65 -15.21 -8.66 -15.29
C LEU A 65 -14.53 -7.60 -14.43
N THR A 66 -13.33 -7.89 -13.98
CA THR A 66 -12.44 -6.93 -13.33
C THR A 66 -11.20 -6.76 -14.20
N PHE A 67 -10.76 -5.52 -14.34
CA PHE A 67 -9.52 -5.20 -15.05
C PHE A 67 -8.53 -4.67 -14.03
N SER A 68 -7.31 -5.21 -14.03
CA SER A 68 -6.23 -4.80 -13.14
C SER A 68 -5.03 -4.34 -13.95
N CYS A 69 -4.46 -3.20 -13.57
CA CYS A 69 -3.16 -2.75 -14.05
C CYS A 69 -2.05 -3.41 -13.23
N LYS A 70 -0.90 -3.66 -13.86
CA LYS A 70 0.32 -4.02 -13.11
C LYS A 70 0.71 -2.86 -12.20
N LYS A 71 1.09 -3.16 -10.95
CA LYS A 71 1.63 -2.14 -10.03
C LYS A 71 2.95 -1.64 -10.60
N LEU A 72 2.99 -0.38 -11.05
CA LEU A 72 4.22 0.24 -11.58
C LEU A 72 5.27 0.45 -10.48
N PHE A 73 4.83 0.64 -9.25
CA PHE A 73 5.71 0.84 -8.10
C PHE A 73 5.58 -0.32 -7.13
N SER A 74 6.71 -0.96 -6.81
CA SER A 74 6.82 -1.83 -5.65
C SER A 74 6.57 -0.98 -4.40
N GLN A 75 5.84 -1.53 -3.41
CA GLN A 75 5.62 -0.87 -2.11
C GLN A 75 6.94 -0.57 -1.36
N ASN A 76 8.07 -1.14 -1.82
CA ASN A 76 9.41 -0.85 -1.32
C ASN A 76 10.08 0.29 -2.11
N ALA A 77 9.37 1.38 -2.37
CA ALA A 77 9.90 2.56 -3.08
C ALA A 77 10.88 3.41 -2.24
N LYS A 78 11.16 3.01 -0.99
CA LYS A 78 12.18 3.64 -0.15
C LYS A 78 13.43 2.77 -0.14
N ASP A 79 14.56 3.37 -0.46
CA ASP A 79 15.86 2.72 -0.29
C ASP A 79 16.03 2.26 1.15
N LYS A 80 16.52 1.03 1.32
CA LYS A 80 16.85 0.51 2.64
C LYS A 80 18.02 1.33 3.19
N LEU A 81 17.73 2.22 4.14
CA LEU A 81 18.74 3.01 4.80
C LEU A 81 19.66 2.11 5.63
N SER A 82 20.97 2.36 5.56
CA SER A 82 21.96 1.70 6.40
C SER A 82 21.69 1.97 7.88
N HIS A 83 21.95 0.99 8.75
CA HIS A 83 21.83 1.14 10.20
C HIS A 83 22.67 2.33 10.72
N TRP A 84 23.78 2.66 10.08
CA TRP A 84 24.63 3.80 10.46
C TRP A 84 23.95 5.16 10.27
N ALA A 85 23.00 5.25 9.33
CA ALA A 85 22.24 6.45 9.05
C ALA A 85 21.05 6.65 10.01
N THR A 86 20.74 5.65 10.86
CA THR A 86 19.68 5.73 11.85
C THR A 86 19.96 6.85 12.86
N SER A 87 18.95 7.67 13.13
CA SER A 87 18.96 8.72 14.15
C SER A 87 17.95 8.37 15.25
N THR A 88 17.97 9.10 16.38
CA THR A 88 17.03 8.88 17.50
C THR A 88 16.97 7.43 17.99
N CYS A 89 18.13 6.78 18.13
CA CYS A 89 18.23 5.37 18.51
C CYS A 89 18.97 5.17 19.83
N ILE A 90 18.74 4.00 20.42
CA ILE A 90 19.52 3.45 21.53
C ILE A 90 20.52 2.47 20.90
N TYR A 91 21.76 2.51 21.36
CA TYR A 91 22.84 1.64 20.88
C TYR A 91 23.62 1.08 22.05
N GLN A 92 24.25 -0.07 21.81
CA GLN A 92 25.19 -0.70 22.72
C GLN A 92 26.56 -0.74 22.06
N PHE A 93 27.58 -0.31 22.78
CA PHE A 93 28.98 -0.46 22.45
C PHE A 93 29.55 -1.55 23.34
N THR A 94 30.17 -2.56 22.73
CA THR A 94 30.85 -3.66 23.43
C THR A 94 32.34 -3.56 23.13
N CYS A 95 33.15 -3.55 24.19
CA CYS A 95 34.60 -3.61 24.06
C CYS A 95 35.09 -5.06 24.10
N SER A 96 36.26 -5.32 23.52
CA SER A 96 36.94 -6.62 23.57
C SER A 96 37.24 -7.11 24.99
N CYS A 97 37.37 -6.20 25.98
CA CYS A 97 37.53 -6.56 27.39
C CYS A 97 36.23 -7.01 28.07
N GLY A 98 35.10 -7.01 27.36
CA GLY A 98 33.78 -7.33 27.92
C GLY A 98 33.07 -6.13 28.58
N ALA A 99 33.67 -4.94 28.58
CA ALA A 99 32.99 -3.73 29.04
C ALA A 99 31.89 -3.32 28.05
N GLU A 100 30.73 -2.93 28.58
CA GLU A 100 29.58 -2.53 27.79
C GLU A 100 29.16 -1.09 28.10
N TYR A 101 28.72 -0.37 27.08
CA TYR A 101 28.17 0.97 27.20
C TYR A 101 26.87 1.06 26.40
N VAL A 102 25.78 1.42 27.08
CA VAL A 102 24.48 1.67 26.43
C VAL A 102 24.23 3.18 26.40
N GLY A 103 23.99 3.71 25.21
CA GLY A 103 23.78 5.14 24.99
C GLY A 103 22.54 5.42 24.15
N ARG A 104 21.95 6.60 24.33
CA ARG A 104 20.91 7.15 23.44
C ARG A 104 21.50 8.29 22.63
N THR A 105 21.20 8.35 21.33
CA THR A 105 21.60 9.45 20.45
C THR A 105 20.42 10.00 19.66
N MET A 106 20.29 11.32 19.59
CA MET A 106 19.38 11.99 18.64
C MET A 106 20.02 12.19 17.27
N ARG A 107 21.36 12.21 17.20
CA ARG A 107 22.14 12.33 15.95
C ARG A 107 22.25 10.97 15.25
N ARG A 108 22.69 10.97 13.98
CA ARG A 108 23.02 9.73 13.25
C ARG A 108 24.02 8.88 14.04
N LEU A 109 23.79 7.58 14.10
CA LEU A 109 24.65 6.64 14.83
C LEU A 109 26.10 6.72 14.38
N GLU A 110 26.35 6.87 13.07
CA GLU A 110 27.69 7.08 12.52
C GLU A 110 28.42 8.29 13.12
N LYS A 111 27.72 9.41 13.33
CA LYS A 111 28.32 10.59 13.99
C LYS A 111 28.66 10.27 15.44
N ARG A 112 27.78 9.57 16.15
CA ARG A 112 28.00 9.18 17.54
C ARG A 112 29.17 8.20 17.70
N ALA A 113 29.32 7.26 16.77
CA ALA A 113 30.46 6.35 16.73
C ALA A 113 31.78 7.09 16.56
N ARG A 114 31.85 8.09 15.66
CA ARG A 114 33.04 8.95 15.49
C ARG A 114 33.34 9.82 16.72
N GLU A 115 32.33 10.24 17.47
CA GLU A 115 32.53 10.96 18.74
C GLU A 115 33.19 10.05 19.79
N HIS A 116 32.83 8.76 19.82
CA HIS A 116 33.43 7.76 20.71
C HIS A 116 34.84 7.33 20.27
N TYR A 117 35.07 7.25 18.96
CA TYR A 117 36.35 6.83 18.38
C TYR A 117 36.96 7.95 17.51
N PRO A 118 37.56 8.98 18.14
CA PRO A 118 38.07 10.14 17.42
C PRO A 118 39.37 9.83 16.67
N ALA A 119 39.63 10.56 15.58
CA ALA A 119 40.80 10.33 14.72
C ALA A 119 42.16 10.44 15.45
N TRP A 120 42.24 11.23 16.53
CA TRP A 120 43.47 11.34 17.32
C TRP A 120 43.78 10.05 18.11
N LEU A 121 42.75 9.31 18.54
CA LEU A 121 42.91 8.05 19.26
C LEU A 121 43.54 7.00 18.33
N VAL A 122 43.09 6.97 17.08
CA VAL A 122 43.65 6.11 16.02
C VAL A 122 45.12 6.44 15.72
N LYS A 123 45.51 7.70 15.86
CA LYS A 123 46.88 8.16 15.65
C LYS A 123 47.79 7.95 16.87
N GLY A 124 47.27 7.40 17.97
CA GLY A 124 48.03 7.23 19.22
C GLY A 124 48.35 8.54 19.95
N GLU A 125 47.68 9.64 19.59
CA GLU A 125 47.80 10.91 20.30
C GLU A 125 46.93 10.89 21.57
N ARG A 126 47.23 11.72 22.57
CA ARG A 126 46.35 11.92 23.73
C ARG A 126 45.80 13.34 23.73
N LYS A 127 44.48 13.46 23.61
CA LYS A 127 43.75 14.74 23.65
C LYS A 127 42.60 14.68 24.65
N ARG A 128 41.85 15.79 24.74
CA ARG A 128 40.68 15.89 25.61
C ARG A 128 39.68 14.76 25.34
N VAL A 129 39.31 14.07 26.41
CA VAL A 129 38.32 12.99 26.39
C VAL A 129 36.93 13.60 26.53
N ASN A 130 36.04 13.26 25.60
CA ASN A 130 34.69 13.83 25.52
C ASN A 130 33.57 12.78 25.69
N SER A 131 33.92 11.51 25.93
CA SER A 131 32.95 10.45 26.17
C SER A 131 33.53 9.34 27.04
N SER A 132 32.66 8.67 27.81
CA SER A 132 33.03 7.52 28.65
C SER A 132 33.61 6.35 27.86
N VAL A 133 33.14 6.14 26.62
CA VAL A 133 33.69 5.12 25.73
C VAL A 133 35.13 5.48 25.34
N THR A 134 35.38 6.73 24.95
CA THR A 134 36.74 7.19 24.63
C THR A 134 37.65 7.10 25.85
N GLU A 135 37.15 7.44 27.03
CA GLU A 135 37.87 7.32 28.30
C GLU A 135 38.29 5.89 28.58
N HIS A 136 37.35 4.96 28.44
CA HIS A 136 37.59 3.53 28.61
C HIS A 136 38.67 3.01 27.64
N LEU A 137 38.61 3.39 26.36
CA LEU A 137 39.60 2.99 25.37
C LEU A 137 41.00 3.51 25.70
N VAL A 138 41.11 4.79 26.08
CA VAL A 138 42.39 5.39 26.49
C VAL A 138 42.97 4.73 27.74
N ASN A 139 42.13 4.41 28.74
CA ASN A 139 42.59 3.82 29.99
C ASN A 139 42.92 2.32 29.86
N SER A 140 42.21 1.60 28.99
CA SER A 140 42.42 0.17 28.76
C SER A 140 43.50 -0.12 27.71
N GLY A 141 43.95 0.90 26.96
CA GLY A 141 44.92 0.74 25.88
C GLY A 141 44.36 -0.01 24.67
N HIS A 142 43.06 0.10 24.42
CA HIS A 142 42.32 -0.57 23.34
C HIS A 142 42.01 0.37 22.17
#